data_AF-A0A962JH55-F1
#
_entry.id   AF-A0A962JH55-F1
#
_cell.length_a   1.000
_cell.length_b   1.000
_cell.length_c   1.000
_cell.angle_alpha   90.00
_cell.angle_beta   90.00
_cell.angle_gamma   90.00
#
_symmetry.space_group_name_H-M   'P 1'
#
loop_
_entity.id
_entity.type
_entity.pdbx_description
1 polymer ?
#
loop_
_entity_poly.entity_id
_entity_poly.type
_entity_poly.pdbx_seq_one_letter_code
_entity_poly.pdbx_strand_id
1 'polypeptide(L)'
;MSYYNLIDLYLIDNAAFNNAISNFGEYIKKKEDICFFSYYKDWLTDRFLDILKRSNTKYKSLQFLSYYPYPFDEEGMYFIVEPKEMAEFSFQLDYLMDWVIQDDYCTNHYKSEMHMMINNVSFENYDIWDMYESWSYPYYCLSALRSMMFYASENDKFIVVHVLSGG
;
A
#
# COMPACT_ATOMS: atom_id res chain seq x y z
N MET A 1 -7.62 -23.02 -6.03
CA MET A 1 -8.11 -21.71 -5.62
C MET A 1 -6.88 -20.83 -5.46
N SER A 2 -6.80 -19.76 -6.26
CA SER A 2 -5.75 -18.76 -6.07
C SER A 2 -6.26 -17.82 -4.99
N TYR A 3 -5.54 -17.72 -3.88
CA TYR A 3 -5.80 -16.71 -2.87
C TYR A 3 -5.19 -15.40 -3.36
N TYR A 4 -5.93 -14.31 -3.21
CA TYR A 4 -5.45 -12.99 -3.56
C TYR A 4 -5.15 -12.22 -2.27
N ASN A 5 -4.04 -11.49 -2.22
CA ASN A 5 -3.81 -10.55 -1.14
C ASN A 5 -4.56 -9.25 -1.43
N LEU A 6 -5.41 -8.87 -0.49
CA LEU A 6 -6.10 -7.59 -0.48
C LEU A 6 -5.43 -6.69 0.55
N ILE A 7 -5.12 -5.46 0.18
CA ILE A 7 -4.59 -4.45 1.11
C ILE A 7 -5.51 -3.24 1.02
N ASP A 8 -6.35 -3.08 2.03
CA ASP A 8 -7.23 -1.92 2.13
C ASP A 8 -6.56 -0.84 2.98
N LEU A 9 -6.69 0.40 2.56
CA LEU A 9 -6.13 1.56 3.23
C LEU A 9 -7.20 2.59 3.58
N TYR A 10 -7.04 3.15 4.77
CA TYR A 10 -8.04 4.00 5.40
C TYR A 10 -7.40 5.25 6.00
N LEU A 11 -7.91 6.43 5.64
CA LEU A 11 -7.60 7.71 6.28
C LEU A 11 -8.53 7.93 7.47
N ILE A 12 -7.98 8.03 8.67
CA ILE A 12 -8.77 8.23 9.89
C ILE A 12 -8.34 9.53 10.58
N ASP A 13 -9.31 10.41 10.83
CA ASP A 13 -9.07 11.65 11.57
C ASP A 13 -8.72 11.36 13.04
N ASN A 14 -7.84 12.17 13.63
CA ASN A 14 -7.43 12.05 15.03
C ASN A 14 -8.61 11.98 16.01
N ALA A 15 -9.67 12.77 15.78
CA ALA A 15 -10.87 12.77 16.63
C ALA A 15 -11.67 11.46 16.51
N ALA A 16 -11.73 10.86 15.32
CA ALA A 16 -12.40 9.59 15.09
C ALA A 16 -11.59 8.43 15.71
N PHE A 17 -10.27 8.45 15.57
CA PHE A 17 -9.38 7.42 16.13
C PHE A 17 -9.34 7.44 17.67
N ASN A 18 -9.31 8.63 18.29
CA ASN A 18 -9.23 8.78 19.75
C ASN A 18 -10.58 8.60 20.46
N ASN A 19 -11.69 8.84 19.77
CA ASN A 19 -12.97 8.39 20.27
C ASN A 19 -12.97 6.87 20.24
N ALA A 20 -13.37 6.23 21.34
CA ALA A 20 -13.57 4.79 21.37
C ALA A 20 -14.71 4.43 20.40
N ILE A 21 -14.39 4.28 19.11
CA ILE A 21 -15.28 3.66 18.14
C ILE A 21 -15.49 2.26 18.69
N SER A 22 -16.64 2.08 19.34
CA SER A 22 -17.03 0.83 20.00
C SER A 22 -16.96 -0.39 19.07
N ASN A 23 -16.89 -0.15 17.75
CA ASN A 23 -16.71 -1.16 16.73
C ASN A 23 -15.80 -0.66 15.58
N PHE A 24 -14.52 -0.38 15.87
CA PHE A 24 -13.53 0.11 14.89
C PHE A 24 -13.49 -0.74 13.60
N GLY A 25 -13.62 -2.06 13.72
CA GLY A 25 -13.70 -2.96 12.56
C GLY A 25 -14.92 -2.72 11.66
N GLU A 26 -16.10 -2.42 12.22
CA GLU A 26 -17.30 -2.09 11.41
C GLU A 26 -17.21 -0.70 10.77
N TYR A 27 -16.54 0.25 11.43
CA TYR A 27 -16.30 1.58 10.88
C TYR A 27 -15.40 1.50 9.64
N ILE A 28 -14.30 0.76 9.75
CA ILE A 28 -13.35 0.56 8.66
C ILE A 28 -13.99 -0.17 7.47
N LYS A 29 -14.76 -1.25 7.70
CA LYS A 29 -15.45 -1.99 6.61
C LYS A 29 -16.42 -1.16 5.77
N LYS A 30 -16.82 0.04 6.21
CA LYS A 30 -17.74 0.93 5.48
C LYS A 30 -17.04 2.06 4.75
N LYS A 31 -15.75 2.24 4.99
CA LYS A 31 -14.97 3.35 4.48
C LYS A 31 -13.71 2.75 3.91
N GLU A 32 -13.68 2.49 2.61
CA GLU A 32 -12.47 2.11 1.89
C GLU A 32 -12.02 3.34 1.10
N ASP A 33 -10.81 3.84 1.38
CA ASP A 33 -10.26 4.99 0.65
C ASP A 33 -9.44 4.49 -0.57
N ILE A 34 -8.69 3.40 -0.40
CA ILE A 34 -7.91 2.73 -1.46
C ILE A 34 -7.87 1.23 -1.20
N CYS A 35 -7.90 0.42 -2.25
CA CYS A 35 -7.64 -1.02 -2.18
C CYS A 35 -6.56 -1.43 -3.18
N PHE A 36 -5.55 -2.17 -2.71
CA PHE A 36 -4.59 -2.88 -3.57
C PHE A 36 -4.94 -4.35 -3.67
N PHE A 37 -4.84 -4.90 -4.87
CA PHE A 37 -5.29 -6.25 -5.19
C PHE A 37 -4.47 -6.86 -6.33
N SER A 38 -4.13 -8.15 -6.23
CA SER A 38 -3.50 -8.89 -7.34
C SER A 38 -4.42 -9.99 -7.86
N TYR A 39 -4.91 -9.87 -9.11
CA TYR A 39 -5.85 -10.82 -9.74
C TYR A 39 -5.21 -12.15 -10.19
N TYR A 40 -3.90 -12.15 -10.45
CA TYR A 40 -3.21 -13.31 -11.04
C TYR A 40 -1.80 -13.48 -10.47
N LYS A 41 -1.65 -14.49 -9.61
CA LYS A 41 -0.45 -14.70 -8.78
C LYS A 41 -0.24 -13.50 -7.86
N ASP A 42 0.46 -13.73 -6.77
CA ASP A 42 0.63 -12.70 -5.76
C ASP A 42 1.71 -11.69 -6.19
N TRP A 43 1.66 -11.22 -7.44
CA TRP A 43 2.72 -10.47 -8.11
C TRP A 43 3.08 -9.20 -7.39
N LEU A 44 2.10 -8.49 -6.83
CA LEU A 44 2.35 -7.30 -6.01
C LEU A 44 3.20 -7.65 -4.78
N THR A 45 2.70 -8.57 -3.95
CA THR A 45 3.34 -8.98 -2.70
C THR A 45 4.67 -9.71 -2.96
N ASP A 46 4.74 -10.63 -3.93
CA ASP A 46 5.95 -11.35 -4.31
C ASP A 46 7.05 -10.41 -4.80
N ARG A 47 6.69 -9.45 -5.66
CA ARG A 47 7.64 -8.46 -6.19
C ARG A 47 8.17 -7.59 -5.07
N PHE A 48 7.30 -7.12 -4.18
CA PHE A 48 7.72 -6.31 -3.04
C PHE A 48 8.53 -7.11 -2.03
N LEU A 49 8.14 -8.34 -1.72
CA LEU A 49 8.90 -9.23 -0.84
C LEU A 49 10.32 -9.45 -1.35
N ASP A 50 10.51 -9.65 -2.65
CA ASP A 50 11.83 -9.82 -3.26
C ASP A 50 12.67 -8.55 -3.14
N ILE A 51 12.10 -7.37 -3.41
CA ILE A 51 12.80 -6.08 -3.27
C ILE A 51 13.14 -5.79 -1.80
N LEU A 52 12.18 -5.98 -0.89
CA LEU A 52 12.37 -5.79 0.55
C LEU A 52 13.50 -6.68 1.07
N LYS A 53 13.59 -7.94 0.63
CA LYS A 53 14.69 -8.85 0.99
C LYS A 53 16.07 -8.36 0.50
N ARG A 54 16.15 -7.78 -0.70
CA ARG A 54 17.43 -7.38 -1.34
C ARG A 54 17.98 -6.05 -0.82
N SER A 55 17.10 -5.16 -0.36
CA SER A 55 17.43 -3.80 0.09
C SER A 55 18.30 -3.71 1.36
N ASN A 56 18.49 -4.81 2.12
CA ASN A 56 19.16 -4.85 3.42
C ASN A 56 18.65 -3.82 4.47
N THR A 57 17.46 -3.25 4.26
CA THR A 57 16.87 -2.21 5.12
C THR A 57 15.69 -2.78 5.91
N LYS A 58 15.51 -2.34 7.16
CA LYS A 58 14.38 -2.78 8.00
C LYS A 58 13.19 -1.84 7.83
N TYR A 59 12.16 -2.30 7.13
CA TYR A 59 10.96 -1.50 6.86
C TYR A 59 9.86 -1.69 7.90
N LYS A 60 10.02 -1.09 9.08
CA LYS A 60 9.03 -1.25 10.15
C LYS A 60 7.64 -0.71 9.74
N SER A 61 7.60 0.42 9.03
CA SER A 61 6.35 1.06 8.61
C SER A 61 5.73 0.42 7.36
N LEU A 62 6.55 -0.24 6.52
CA LEU A 62 6.07 -1.01 5.36
C LEU A 62 5.98 -2.52 5.59
N GLN A 63 6.03 -2.98 6.84
CA GLN A 63 6.04 -4.42 7.15
C GLN A 63 4.79 -5.15 6.62
N PHE A 64 3.67 -4.44 6.43
CA PHE A 64 2.44 -4.97 5.85
C PHE A 64 2.64 -5.50 4.42
N LEU A 65 3.56 -4.93 3.62
CA LEU A 65 3.89 -5.40 2.27
C LEU A 65 4.59 -6.77 2.28
N SER A 66 5.04 -7.23 3.44
CA SER A 66 5.66 -8.54 3.62
C SER A 66 4.78 -9.56 4.36
N TYR A 67 3.57 -9.14 4.74
CA TYR A 67 2.63 -10.00 5.44
C TYR A 67 1.84 -10.84 4.44
N TYR A 68 1.88 -12.15 4.61
CA TYR A 68 1.11 -13.10 3.81
C TYR A 68 -0.03 -13.64 4.69
N PRO A 69 -1.28 -13.21 4.50
CA PRO A 69 -2.41 -13.74 5.26
C PRO A 69 -2.52 -15.25 5.02
N TYR A 70 -2.73 -16.02 6.08
CA TYR A 70 -2.98 -17.45 5.92
C TYR A 70 -4.29 -17.62 5.14
N PRO A 71 -4.37 -18.61 4.21
CA PRO A 71 -5.66 -18.95 3.63
C PRO A 71 -6.60 -19.27 4.80
N PHE A 72 -7.80 -18.67 4.81
CA PHE A 72 -8.82 -18.73 5.87
C PHE A 72 -8.68 -17.74 7.04
N ASP A 73 -7.73 -16.79 6.97
CA ASP A 73 -7.74 -15.64 7.88
C ASP A 73 -8.69 -14.56 7.33
N GLU A 74 -9.97 -14.67 7.70
CA GLU A 74 -11.02 -13.71 7.31
C GLU A 74 -10.89 -12.37 8.06
N GLU A 75 -10.22 -12.35 9.21
CA GLU A 75 -10.01 -11.12 9.99
C GLU A 75 -8.77 -10.37 9.53
N GLY A 76 -7.76 -11.07 9.03
CA GLY A 76 -6.53 -10.50 8.51
C GLY A 76 -5.71 -9.77 9.57
N MET A 77 -4.83 -8.86 9.13
CA MET A 77 -3.93 -8.12 10.01
C MET A 77 -4.05 -6.61 9.79
N TYR A 78 -4.09 -5.85 10.89
CA TYR A 78 -4.11 -4.40 10.88
C TYR A 78 -2.74 -3.82 11.22
N PHE A 79 -2.39 -2.76 10.51
CA PHE A 79 -1.21 -1.93 10.76
C PHE A 79 -1.66 -0.47 10.84
N ILE A 80 -1.15 0.25 11.83
CA ILE A 80 -1.51 1.65 12.06
C ILE A 80 -0.25 2.47 11.88
N VAL A 81 -0.35 3.51 11.06
CA VAL A 81 0.69 4.51 10.83
C VAL A 81 0.23 5.80 11.48
N GLU A 82 0.91 6.21 12.54
CA GLU A 82 0.61 7.46 13.21
C GLU A 82 1.13 8.67 12.41
N PRO A 83 0.53 9.87 12.55
CA PRO A 83 1.05 11.09 11.91
C PRO A 83 2.54 11.33 12.16
N LYS A 84 3.03 11.02 13.38
CA LYS A 84 4.46 11.16 13.74
C LYS A 84 5.39 10.18 13.03
N GLU A 85 4.85 9.11 12.44
CA GLU A 85 5.61 8.07 11.72
C GLU A 85 5.64 8.31 10.20
N MET A 86 4.86 9.29 9.69
CA MET A 86 4.70 9.55 8.25
C MET A 86 6.01 9.92 7.55
N ALA A 87 6.91 10.64 8.23
CA ALA A 87 8.21 11.00 7.64
C ALA A 87 9.08 9.77 7.37
N GLU A 88 9.15 8.84 8.33
CA GLU A 88 9.88 7.57 8.17
C GLU A 88 9.20 6.67 7.15
N PHE A 89 7.86 6.61 7.16
CA PHE A 89 7.09 5.89 6.15
C PHE A 89 7.40 6.42 4.75
N SER A 90 7.37 7.75 4.55
CA SER A 90 7.69 8.39 3.26
C SER A 90 9.08 8.07 2.78
N PHE A 91 10.08 8.21 3.65
CA PHE A 91 11.45 7.88 3.31
C PHE A 91 11.60 6.41 2.86
N GLN A 92 11.00 5.49 3.62
CA GLN A 92 11.01 4.06 3.31
C GLN A 92 10.30 3.73 2.00
N LEU A 93 9.19 4.42 1.71
CA LEU A 93 8.42 4.22 0.50
C LEU A 93 9.14 4.75 -0.74
N ASP A 94 9.72 5.96 -0.67
CA ASP A 94 10.51 6.54 -1.75
C ASP A 94 11.69 5.62 -2.10
N TYR A 95 12.37 5.10 -1.08
CA TYR A 95 13.46 4.14 -1.27
C TYR A 95 13.00 2.84 -1.94
N LEU A 96 11.82 2.32 -1.56
CA LEU A 96 11.22 1.14 -2.20
C LEU A 96 10.88 1.40 -3.67
N MET A 97 10.29 2.56 -3.98
CA MET A 97 9.96 2.98 -5.34
C MET A 97 11.20 3.11 -6.22
N ASP A 98 12.29 3.68 -5.69
CA ASP A 98 13.57 3.77 -6.40
C ASP A 98 14.13 2.39 -6.76
N TRP A 99 14.04 1.43 -5.84
CA TRP A 99 14.43 0.04 -6.13
C TRP A 99 13.57 -0.60 -7.23
N VAL A 100 12.25 -0.37 -7.24
CA VAL A 100 11.37 -0.89 -8.30
C VAL A 100 11.78 -0.37 -9.67
N ILE A 101 12.15 0.92 -9.77
CA ILE A 101 12.63 1.53 -11.02
C ILE A 101 13.99 0.95 -11.44
N GLN A 102 14.88 0.69 -10.48
CA GLN A 102 16.23 0.20 -10.74
C GLN A 102 16.27 -1.30 -11.04
N ASP A 103 15.27 -2.06 -10.64
CA ASP A 103 15.22 -3.51 -10.83
C ASP A 103 15.38 -3.89 -12.31
N ASP A 104 16.33 -4.80 -12.59
CA ASP A 104 16.79 -5.18 -13.94
C ASP A 104 15.68 -5.73 -14.86
N TYR A 105 14.56 -6.20 -14.29
CA TYR A 105 13.40 -6.63 -15.08
C TYR A 105 12.60 -5.44 -15.66
N CYS A 106 12.86 -4.21 -15.21
CA CYS A 106 12.24 -2.99 -15.72
C CYS A 106 12.88 -2.58 -17.05
N THR A 107 12.18 -2.81 -18.17
CA THR A 107 12.64 -2.29 -19.46
C THR A 107 12.64 -0.76 -19.46
N ASN A 108 13.51 -0.11 -20.24
CA ASN A 108 13.58 1.35 -20.33
C ASN A 108 12.24 2.02 -20.69
N HIS A 109 11.33 1.30 -21.35
CA HIS A 109 9.99 1.79 -21.66
C HIS A 109 9.16 2.06 -20.40
N TYR A 110 9.17 1.13 -19.44
CA TYR A 110 8.40 1.26 -18.19
C TYR A 110 9.03 2.23 -17.20
N LYS A 111 10.35 2.44 -17.24
CA LYS A 111 11.02 3.41 -16.36
C LYS A 111 10.48 4.83 -16.54
N SER A 112 10.31 5.27 -17.80
CA SER A 112 9.78 6.60 -18.08
C SER A 112 8.34 6.76 -17.60
N GLU A 113 7.51 5.74 -17.80
CA GLU A 113 6.13 5.71 -17.35
C GLU A 113 6.05 5.77 -15.81
N MET A 114 6.86 4.97 -15.12
CA MET A 114 6.95 4.98 -13.65
C MET A 114 7.39 6.35 -13.11
N HIS A 115 8.41 6.98 -13.70
CA HIS A 115 8.80 8.34 -13.28
C HIS A 115 7.68 9.38 -13.47
N MET A 116 6.84 9.23 -14.50
CA MET A 116 5.68 10.11 -14.68
C MET A 116 4.60 9.87 -13.61
N MET A 117 4.42 8.62 -13.16
CA MET A 117 3.42 8.28 -12.13
C MET A 117 3.67 8.98 -10.80
N ILE A 118 4.93 9.18 -10.39
CA ILE A 118 5.29 9.88 -9.14
C ILE A 118 4.57 11.23 -9.01
N ASN A 119 4.38 11.93 -10.13
CA ASN A 119 3.84 13.28 -10.16
C ASN A 119 2.34 13.32 -10.48
N ASN A 120 1.80 12.26 -11.10
CA ASN A 120 0.46 12.28 -11.69
C ASN A 120 -0.55 11.41 -10.96
N VAL A 121 -0.10 10.41 -10.21
CA VAL A 121 -0.99 9.52 -9.46
C VAL A 121 -1.37 10.22 -8.16
N SER A 122 -2.63 10.64 -8.07
CA SER A 122 -3.26 11.02 -6.79
C SER A 122 -4.06 9.84 -6.28
N PHE A 123 -4.05 9.63 -4.95
CA PHE A 123 -4.88 8.61 -4.34
C PHE A 123 -6.38 8.87 -4.53
N GLU A 124 -6.80 10.13 -4.66
CA GLU A 124 -8.20 10.51 -4.89
C GLU A 124 -8.73 10.06 -6.26
N ASN A 125 -7.81 9.84 -7.22
CA ASN A 125 -8.12 9.37 -8.57
C ASN A 125 -7.59 7.95 -8.81
N TYR A 126 -7.21 7.23 -7.75
CA TYR A 126 -6.76 5.86 -7.87
C TYR A 126 -7.94 4.98 -8.31
N ASP A 127 -7.75 4.24 -9.40
CA ASP A 127 -8.67 3.20 -9.83
C ASP A 127 -7.90 1.89 -9.97
N ILE A 128 -8.30 0.89 -9.20
CA ILE A 128 -7.74 -0.46 -9.26
C ILE A 128 -7.79 -1.03 -10.68
N TRP A 129 -8.84 -0.71 -11.44
CA TRP A 129 -9.08 -1.26 -12.77
C TRP A 129 -8.19 -0.66 -13.86
N ASP A 130 -7.58 0.51 -13.63
CA ASP A 130 -6.75 1.18 -14.63
C ASP A 130 -5.49 0.38 -14.97
N MET A 131 -4.89 -0.28 -13.96
CA MET A 131 -3.54 -0.82 -14.08
C MET A 131 -3.37 -2.24 -13.56
N TYR A 132 -4.40 -2.91 -13.01
CA TYR A 132 -4.25 -4.20 -12.32
C TYR A 132 -3.61 -5.34 -13.13
N GLU A 133 -3.68 -5.31 -14.47
CA GLU A 133 -3.01 -6.30 -15.34
C GLU A 133 -1.66 -5.82 -15.91
N SER A 134 -1.26 -4.58 -15.60
CA SER A 134 -0.03 -3.98 -16.09
C SER A 134 1.18 -4.36 -15.24
N TRP A 135 2.36 -4.36 -15.86
CA TRP A 135 3.62 -4.57 -15.14
C TRP A 135 3.93 -3.40 -14.19
N SER A 136 3.41 -2.21 -14.47
CA SER A 136 3.54 -1.01 -13.65
C SER A 136 2.59 -0.98 -12.45
N TYR A 137 1.68 -1.96 -12.30
CA TYR A 137 0.71 -2.01 -11.20
C TYR A 137 1.34 -1.86 -9.80
N PRO A 138 2.44 -2.57 -9.45
CA PRO A 138 3.07 -2.38 -8.16
C PRO A 138 3.52 -0.94 -7.92
N TYR A 139 4.09 -0.32 -8.95
CA TYR A 139 4.54 1.05 -8.86
C TYR A 139 3.38 2.06 -8.77
N TYR A 140 2.27 1.78 -9.46
CA TYR A 140 1.05 2.57 -9.39
C TYR A 140 0.48 2.58 -7.96
N CYS A 141 0.40 1.41 -7.31
CA CYS A 141 -0.04 1.30 -5.91
C CYS A 141 0.88 2.08 -4.95
N LEU A 142 2.21 1.96 -5.09
CA LEU A 142 3.14 2.72 -4.25
C LEU A 142 3.04 4.23 -4.48
N SER A 143 2.80 4.66 -5.72
CA SER A 143 2.61 6.07 -6.05
C SER A 143 1.32 6.63 -5.43
N ALA A 144 0.23 5.85 -5.46
CA ALA A 144 -1.03 6.20 -4.79
C ALA A 144 -0.86 6.26 -3.25
N LEU A 145 -0.19 5.26 -2.66
CA LEU A 145 0.14 5.25 -1.23
C LEU A 145 0.96 6.49 -0.83
N ARG A 146 1.97 6.83 -1.65
CA ARG A 146 2.80 8.01 -1.45
C ARG A 146 1.96 9.29 -1.44
N SER A 147 1.05 9.44 -2.40
CA SER A 147 0.10 10.56 -2.44
C SER A 147 -0.80 10.61 -1.20
N MET A 148 -1.37 9.47 -0.79
CA MET A 148 -2.21 9.34 0.40
C MET A 148 -1.47 9.75 1.68
N MET A 149 -0.19 9.38 1.80
CA MET A 149 0.64 9.74 2.95
C MET A 149 0.96 11.22 3.03
N PHE A 150 1.26 11.87 1.91
CA PHE A 150 1.44 13.33 1.94
C PHE A 150 0.17 14.01 2.40
N TYR A 151 -0.98 13.59 1.87
CA TYR A 151 -2.27 14.09 2.32
C TYR A 151 -2.50 13.82 3.82
N ALA A 152 -2.24 12.61 4.30
CA ALA A 152 -2.39 12.26 5.72
C ALA A 152 -1.49 13.10 6.63
N SER A 153 -0.24 13.33 6.21
CA SER A 153 0.73 14.13 6.95
C SER A 153 0.33 15.61 7.01
N GLU A 154 -0.16 16.18 5.90
CA GLU A 154 -0.60 17.59 5.85
C GLU A 154 -1.87 17.83 6.67
N ASN A 155 -2.70 16.81 6.84
CA ASN A 155 -4.00 16.89 7.49
C ASN A 155 -4.05 16.22 8.87
N ASP A 156 -2.91 15.80 9.42
CA ASP A 156 -2.78 15.16 10.74
C ASP A 156 -3.74 13.95 10.91
N LYS A 157 -3.70 13.04 9.92
CA LYS A 157 -4.52 11.82 9.87
C LYS A 157 -3.70 10.56 10.10
N PHE A 158 -4.33 9.55 10.68
CA PHE A 158 -3.80 8.19 10.70
C PHE A 158 -4.03 7.51 9.35
N ILE A 159 -3.10 6.63 8.96
CA ILE A 159 -3.34 5.62 7.94
C ILE A 159 -3.50 4.28 8.65
N VAL A 160 -4.61 3.60 8.39
CA VAL A 160 -4.79 2.21 8.80
C VAL A 160 -4.70 1.34 7.56
N VAL A 161 -3.88 0.32 7.64
CA VAL A 161 -3.68 -0.67 6.59
C VAL A 161 -4.23 -2.00 7.07
N HIS A 162 -5.09 -2.62 6.28
CA HIS A 162 -5.69 -3.92 6.58
C HIS A 162 -5.33 -4.90 5.48
N VAL A 163 -4.59 -5.95 5.83
CA VAL A 163 -4.19 -7.00 4.90
C VAL A 163 -5.06 -8.23 5.13
N LEU A 164 -5.77 -8.65 4.09
CA LEU A 164 -6.78 -9.70 4.11
C LEU A 164 -6.51 -10.78 3.05
N SER A 165 -7.02 -11.98 3.30
CA SER A 165 -7.14 -13.01 2.26
C SER A 165 -8.40 -12.79 1.43
N GLY A 166 -8.23 -12.63 0.11
CA GLY A 166 -9.32 -12.56 -0.86
C GLY A 166 -9.79 -13.96 -1.26
N GLY A 167 -11.10 -14.20 -1.14
CA GLY A 167 -11.79 -15.47 -1.44
C GLY A 167 -12.35 -15.56 -2.86
#